data_AF-A0A538CG13-F1
#
_entry.id   AF-A0A538CG13-F1
#
_cell.length_a   1.000
_cell.length_b   1.000
_cell.length_c   1.000
_cell.angle_alpha   90.00
_cell.angle_beta   90.00
_cell.angle_gamma   90.00
#
_symmetry.space_group_name_H-M   'P 1'
#
loop_
_entity.id
_entity.type
_entity.pdbx_description
1 polymer ?
#
loop_
_entity_poly.entity_id
_entity_poly.type
_entity_poly.pdbx_seq_one_letter_code
_entity_poly.pdbx_strand_id
1 'polypeptide(L)'
;MSTRSVAKAYFDAIAERDVDAMVGFWKPGGREFIRGQVDTTAPDGVRGFFTALFGAVPDLDLQVQDMVVDKGRAAVRWRATGTFCGETPFNGLEPNGARLELEGCDVLQIEDDLIVANDAFSDSMAFARQIGMMPAEGSPAEARAFKLFNRASRVGTKLGAAAPEEIADGVWIIRGGFPQRAMNVYLLRDGDGVLVFDGGIKAMTKAVAAAGARLGGITRLVLGHEHPDHRGIAPGLGVPVYCHADGKADAETDGGEHYIDWSKLRQPTRTVMPRLLKMWDGGPVQIAGTVAEGDDVAGFDVVHIPGHAPGQIALWRASDRLALVSDCFYTLDINTGRHGPARVPHRAFNQDREQAKASIRKIAALEPAAAWAGHADPVTGDVKAQLEHAADTT
;
A
#
# COMPACT_ATOMS: atom_id res chain seq x y z
N MET A 1 13.35 37.42 26.61
CA MET A 1 13.59 37.90 25.23
C MET A 1 12.24 37.94 24.50
N SER A 2 12.15 38.56 23.32
CA SER A 2 10.95 38.38 22.47
C SER A 2 11.15 37.14 21.59
N THR A 3 10.06 36.49 21.14
CA THR A 3 10.13 35.39 20.16
C THR A 3 10.97 35.77 18.93
N ARG A 4 10.82 37.01 18.44
CA ARG A 4 11.61 37.56 17.34
C ARG A 4 13.10 37.62 17.68
N SER A 5 13.44 38.02 18.91
CA SER A 5 14.83 38.13 19.35
C SER A 5 15.51 36.76 19.47
N VAL A 6 14.81 35.76 20.01
CA VAL A 6 15.34 34.37 20.12
C VAL A 6 15.54 33.78 18.73
N ALA A 7 14.53 33.88 17.86
CA ALA A 7 14.62 33.39 16.49
C ALA A 7 15.78 34.07 15.73
N LYS A 8 15.91 35.40 15.84
CA LYS A 8 17.00 36.12 15.18
C LYS A 8 18.36 35.67 15.71
N ALA A 9 18.54 35.60 17.03
CA ALA A 9 19.80 35.22 17.62
C ALA A 9 20.21 33.77 17.27
N TYR A 10 19.25 32.86 17.18
CA TYR A 10 19.49 31.49 16.72
C TYR A 10 19.98 31.45 15.26
N PHE A 11 19.33 32.20 14.36
CA PHE A 11 19.76 32.28 12.96
C PHE A 11 21.07 33.05 12.76
N ASP A 12 21.35 34.06 13.60
CA ASP A 12 22.65 34.72 13.63
C ASP A 12 23.75 33.70 14.01
N ALA A 13 23.51 32.85 15.02
CA ALA A 13 24.43 31.79 15.41
C ALA A 13 24.65 30.75 14.29
N ILE A 14 23.63 30.43 13.49
CA ILE A 14 23.79 29.58 12.29
C ILE A 14 24.68 30.26 11.25
N ALA A 15 24.43 31.55 10.96
CA ALA A 15 25.23 32.32 10.00
C ALA A 15 26.70 32.45 10.44
N GLU A 16 26.93 32.57 11.75
CA GLU A 16 28.27 32.59 12.37
C GLU A 16 28.89 31.20 12.50
N ARG A 17 28.11 30.13 12.26
CA ARG A 17 28.48 28.72 12.41
C ARG A 17 28.91 28.35 13.84
N ASP A 18 28.33 29.03 14.83
CA ASP A 18 28.57 28.79 16.25
C ASP A 18 27.58 27.74 16.79
N VAL A 19 27.96 26.47 16.67
CA VAL A 19 27.14 25.33 17.09
C VAL A 19 26.83 25.37 18.61
N ASP A 20 27.72 25.93 19.42
CA ASP A 20 27.51 26.03 20.87
C ASP A 20 26.45 27.08 21.21
N ALA A 21 26.51 28.25 20.58
CA ALA A 21 25.47 29.27 20.70
C ALA A 21 24.12 28.74 20.18
N MET A 22 24.12 28.04 19.05
CA MET A 22 22.92 27.46 18.46
C MET A 22 22.18 26.55 19.44
N VAL A 23 22.85 25.54 20.02
CA VAL A 23 22.18 24.63 20.97
C VAL A 23 21.80 25.31 22.28
N GLY A 24 22.46 26.41 22.64
CA GLY A 24 22.11 27.23 23.81
C GLY A 24 20.73 27.88 23.72
N PHE A 25 20.18 28.06 22.52
CA PHE A 25 18.82 28.58 22.32
C PHE A 25 17.73 27.50 22.42
N TRP A 26 18.09 26.22 22.57
CA TRP A 26 17.14 25.12 22.62
C TRP A 26 16.80 24.71 24.05
N LYS A 27 15.53 24.36 24.27
CA LYS A 27 15.12 23.62 25.46
C LYS A 27 15.67 22.18 25.35
N PRO A 28 16.26 21.61 26.42
CA PRO A 28 16.64 20.20 26.42
C PRO A 28 15.45 19.30 26.07
N GLY A 29 15.63 18.41 25.09
CA GLY A 29 14.57 17.56 24.54
C GLY A 29 13.67 18.25 23.50
N GLY A 30 13.93 19.52 23.15
CA GLY A 30 13.24 20.20 22.07
C GLY A 30 13.42 19.49 20.73
N ARG A 31 12.38 19.47 19.90
CA ARG A 31 12.34 18.65 18.68
C ARG A 31 12.82 19.43 17.45
N GLU A 32 13.78 18.89 16.74
CA GLU A 32 14.22 19.38 15.43
C GLU A 32 13.70 18.43 14.35
N PHE A 33 12.91 18.95 13.42
CA PHE A 33 12.38 18.17 12.30
C PHE A 33 12.58 18.86 10.96
N ILE A 34 13.63 18.45 10.26
CA ILE A 34 13.92 18.88 8.88
C ILE A 34 13.27 17.87 7.94
N ARG A 35 12.22 18.30 7.25
CA ARG A 35 11.33 17.42 6.49
C ARG A 35 12.11 16.62 5.44
N GLY A 36 12.06 15.29 5.59
CA GLY A 36 12.72 14.35 4.68
C GLY A 36 14.23 14.16 4.92
N GLN A 37 14.80 14.77 5.97
CA GLN A 37 16.23 14.70 6.26
C GLN A 37 16.54 14.27 7.70
N VAL A 38 15.94 14.92 8.71
CA VAL A 38 16.28 14.72 10.13
C VAL A 38 15.04 14.74 11.00
N ASP A 39 14.94 13.81 11.95
CA ASP A 39 14.02 13.84 13.10
C ASP A 39 14.82 13.56 14.37
N THR A 40 15.08 14.59 15.18
CA THR A 40 16.01 14.50 16.31
C THR A 40 15.64 15.46 17.43
N THR A 41 16.41 15.44 18.52
CA THR A 41 16.19 16.30 19.69
C THR A 41 17.45 17.07 20.09
N ALA A 42 17.23 18.26 20.62
CA ALA A 42 18.29 19.10 21.16
C ALA A 42 18.74 18.62 22.56
N PRO A 43 20.01 18.85 22.94
CA PRO A 43 21.03 19.56 22.16
C PRO A 43 21.82 18.66 21.19
N ASP A 44 21.98 17.37 21.50
CA ASP A 44 22.95 16.50 20.81
C ASP A 44 22.61 16.26 19.34
N GLY A 45 21.32 16.07 19.03
CA GLY A 45 20.85 15.88 17.66
C GLY A 45 21.07 17.11 16.78
N VAL A 46 20.71 18.29 17.30
CA VAL A 46 20.93 19.58 16.63
C VAL A 46 22.43 19.83 16.41
N ARG A 47 23.25 19.60 17.44
CA ARG A 47 24.72 19.71 17.37
C ARG A 47 25.30 18.77 16.31
N GLY A 48 24.87 17.51 16.31
CA GLY A 48 25.35 16.51 15.36
C GLY A 48 25.03 16.90 13.93
N PHE A 49 23.81 17.37 13.68
CA PHE A 49 23.38 17.81 12.35
C PHE A 49 24.20 19.00 11.83
N PHE A 50 24.29 20.08 12.59
CA PHE A 50 24.99 21.29 12.12
C PHE A 50 26.50 21.12 12.05
N THR A 51 27.11 20.33 12.94
CA THR A 51 28.53 19.95 12.82
C THR A 51 28.78 19.22 11.50
N ALA A 52 27.92 18.26 11.13
CA ALA A 52 28.06 17.54 9.87
C ALA A 52 27.82 18.46 8.66
N LEU A 53 26.82 19.34 8.71
CA LEU A 53 26.53 20.31 7.65
C LEU A 53 27.73 21.24 7.40
N PHE A 54 28.26 21.87 8.45
CA PHE A 54 29.41 22.78 8.31
C PHE A 54 30.69 22.04 7.93
N GLY A 55 30.85 20.79 8.38
CA GLY A 55 31.95 19.92 7.97
C GLY A 55 31.92 19.57 6.48
N ALA A 56 30.72 19.47 5.90
CA ALA A 56 30.52 19.13 4.49
C ALA A 56 30.44 20.35 3.55
N VAL A 57 30.05 21.51 4.07
CA VAL A 57 29.96 22.80 3.36
C VAL A 57 30.73 23.86 4.16
N PRO A 58 32.08 23.87 4.10
CA PRO A 58 32.91 24.70 4.99
C PRO A 58 32.80 26.22 4.76
N ASP A 59 32.23 26.65 3.63
CA ASP A 59 31.99 28.04 3.25
C ASP A 59 30.49 28.39 3.24
N LEU A 60 29.66 27.61 3.96
CA LEU A 60 28.22 27.89 4.06
C LEU A 60 27.97 29.31 4.58
N ASP A 61 27.25 30.10 3.80
CA ASP A 61 26.73 31.41 4.13
C ASP A 61 25.20 31.37 4.11
N LEU A 62 24.57 31.50 5.27
CA LEU A 62 23.11 31.50 5.42
C LEU A 62 22.63 32.91 5.77
N GLN A 63 21.65 33.39 5.00
CA GLN A 63 21.07 34.71 5.14
C GLN A 63 19.55 34.63 5.33
N VAL A 64 19.07 35.19 6.43
CA VAL A 64 17.63 35.38 6.66
C VAL A 64 17.08 36.40 5.67
N GLN A 65 16.05 36.01 4.92
CA GLN A 65 15.37 36.84 3.93
C GLN A 65 14.19 37.60 4.56
N ASP A 66 13.38 36.90 5.35
CA ASP A 66 12.22 37.48 6.03
C ASP A 66 11.86 36.66 7.29
N MET A 67 11.20 37.31 8.26
CA MET A 67 10.74 36.70 9.50
C MET A 67 9.40 37.25 9.96
N VAL A 68 8.42 36.35 10.06
CA VAL A 68 7.09 36.61 10.62
C VAL A 68 6.97 35.94 11.99
N VAL A 69 6.40 36.65 12.96
CA VAL A 69 6.28 36.18 14.35
C VAL A 69 4.85 36.35 14.81
N ASP A 70 4.28 35.30 15.39
CA ASP A 70 2.97 35.32 16.06
C ASP A 70 2.98 34.36 17.26
N LYS A 71 2.52 34.82 18.42
CA LYS A 71 2.25 34.01 19.64
C LYS A 71 3.26 32.88 19.90
N GLY A 72 4.52 33.22 20.17
CA GLY A 72 5.56 32.23 20.49
C GLY A 72 6.07 31.44 19.28
N ARG A 73 5.62 31.74 18.06
CA ARG A 73 6.10 31.09 16.83
C ARG A 73 6.82 32.08 15.94
N ALA A 74 7.85 31.61 15.25
CA ALA A 74 8.56 32.37 14.23
C ALA A 74 8.69 31.55 12.95
N ALA A 75 8.18 32.08 11.83
CA ALA A 75 8.46 31.57 10.50
C ALA A 75 9.62 32.37 9.91
N VAL A 76 10.72 31.70 9.60
CA VAL A 76 11.97 32.33 9.16
C VAL A 76 12.33 31.80 7.77
N ARG A 77 12.26 32.64 6.76
CA ARG A 77 12.74 32.31 5.41
C ARG A 77 14.21 32.66 5.29
N TRP A 78 14.98 31.79 4.68
CA TRP A 78 16.41 31.98 4.49
C TRP A 78 16.86 31.50 3.10
N ARG A 79 18.00 32.03 2.67
CA ARG A 79 18.77 31.57 1.52
C ARG A 79 20.18 31.23 1.99
N ALA A 80 20.69 30.09 1.57
CA ALA A 80 22.04 29.64 1.88
C ALA A 80 22.83 29.43 0.59
N THR A 81 24.11 29.79 0.62
CA THR A 81 25.06 29.48 -0.45
C THR A 81 26.29 28.79 0.13
N GLY A 82 27.00 28.02 -0.69
CA GLY A 82 28.25 27.39 -0.27
C GLY A 82 28.78 26.43 -1.32
N THR A 83 29.79 25.66 -0.97
CA THR A 83 30.45 24.68 -1.81
C THR A 83 30.48 23.35 -1.09
N PHE A 84 29.92 22.31 -1.71
CA PHE A 84 29.89 20.95 -1.15
C PHE A 84 31.24 20.28 -1.32
N CYS A 85 32.25 20.75 -0.59
CA CYS A 85 33.66 20.35 -0.73
C CYS A 85 34.34 19.97 0.59
N GLY A 86 33.55 19.76 1.65
CA GLY A 86 34.06 19.40 2.96
C GLY A 86 34.74 18.03 3.03
N GLU A 87 35.32 17.73 4.19
CA GLU A 87 36.08 16.48 4.41
C GLU A 87 35.19 15.31 4.86
N THR A 88 33.94 15.58 5.24
CA THR A 88 33.00 14.60 5.79
C THR A 88 31.76 14.44 4.91
N PRO A 89 31.23 13.21 4.77
CA PRO A 89 29.94 13.00 4.12
C PRO A 89 28.80 13.71 4.83
N PHE A 90 27.81 14.17 4.06
CA PHE A 90 26.56 14.71 4.59
C PHE A 90 25.39 13.83 4.16
N ASN A 91 24.64 13.27 5.11
CA ASN A 91 23.56 12.31 4.85
C ASN A 91 23.98 11.14 3.94
N GLY A 92 25.23 10.68 4.09
CA GLY A 92 25.81 9.59 3.29
C GLY A 92 26.27 9.99 1.89
N LEU A 93 26.26 11.28 1.54
CA LEU A 93 26.72 11.80 0.26
C LEU A 93 28.12 12.39 0.42
N GLU A 94 29.03 11.98 -0.46
CA GLU A 94 30.40 12.49 -0.51
C GLU A 94 30.43 13.89 -1.14
N PRO A 95 31.12 14.87 -0.52
CA PRO A 95 31.38 16.17 -1.11
C PRO A 95 32.05 16.05 -2.48
N ASN A 96 31.50 16.75 -3.48
CA ASN A 96 31.92 16.64 -4.89
C ASN A 96 32.33 17.97 -5.54
N GLY A 97 32.42 19.03 -4.75
CA GLY A 97 32.78 20.39 -5.19
C GLY A 97 31.64 21.17 -5.84
N ALA A 98 30.41 20.66 -5.82
CA ALA A 98 29.25 21.37 -6.36
C ALA A 98 29.01 22.70 -5.61
N ARG A 99 28.67 23.74 -6.37
CA ARG A 99 28.20 25.00 -5.79
C ARG A 99 26.74 24.87 -5.41
N LEU A 100 26.44 25.25 -4.18
CA LEU A 100 25.11 25.21 -3.58
C LEU A 100 24.49 26.60 -3.52
N GLU A 101 23.20 26.65 -3.85
CA GLU A 101 22.29 27.77 -3.61
C GLU A 101 20.94 27.19 -3.22
N LEU A 102 20.60 27.30 -1.95
CA LEU A 102 19.44 26.66 -1.35
C LEU A 102 18.54 27.71 -0.71
N GLU A 103 17.24 27.47 -0.75
CA GLU A 103 16.26 28.24 -0.01
C GLU A 103 15.55 27.32 1.00
N GLY A 104 15.05 27.92 2.07
CA GLY A 104 14.27 27.20 3.05
C GLY A 104 13.45 28.10 3.96
N CYS A 105 12.68 27.44 4.82
CA CYS A 105 11.87 28.07 5.83
C CYS A 105 11.83 27.19 7.09
N ASP A 106 12.02 27.83 8.23
CA ASP A 106 11.90 27.18 9.55
C ASP A 106 10.69 27.75 10.26
N VAL A 107 9.93 26.86 10.92
CA VAL A 107 8.81 27.25 11.78
C VAL A 107 9.16 26.88 13.22
N LEU A 108 9.75 27.85 13.91
CA LEU A 108 10.16 27.72 15.29
C LEU A 108 8.96 27.88 16.23
N GLN A 109 8.92 27.07 17.28
CA GLN A 109 8.08 27.24 18.46
C GLN A 109 8.99 27.56 19.64
N ILE A 110 8.70 28.66 20.34
CA ILE A 110 9.52 29.25 21.38
C ILE A 110 8.67 29.46 22.64
N GLU A 111 9.14 28.91 23.75
CA GLU A 111 8.55 29.02 25.08
C GLU A 111 9.65 29.37 26.09
N ASP A 112 9.36 30.27 27.03
CA ASP A 112 10.31 30.67 28.07
C ASP A 112 11.71 31.02 27.53
N ASP A 113 11.73 31.76 26.41
CA ASP A 113 12.94 32.17 25.69
C ASP A 113 13.78 31.05 25.05
N LEU A 114 13.23 29.84 24.95
CA LEU A 114 13.90 28.67 24.36
C LEU A 114 13.08 28.07 23.22
N ILE A 115 13.78 27.59 22.19
CA ILE A 115 13.19 26.82 21.11
C ILE A 115 12.79 25.45 21.65
N VAL A 116 11.51 25.13 21.57
CA VAL A 116 10.95 23.83 22.00
C VAL A 116 10.69 22.90 20.82
N ALA A 117 10.48 23.46 19.63
CA ALA A 117 10.34 22.70 18.39
C ALA A 117 10.70 23.54 17.17
N ASN A 118 11.16 22.88 16.10
CA ASN A 118 11.32 23.43 14.77
C ASN A 118 10.77 22.45 13.73
N ASP A 119 9.93 22.95 12.83
CA ASP A 119 9.56 22.28 11.60
C ASP A 119 10.21 23.01 10.42
N ALA A 120 11.31 22.46 9.90
CA ALA A 120 12.11 23.06 8.85
C ALA A 120 11.88 22.42 7.48
N PHE A 121 11.86 23.27 6.45
CA PHE A 121 11.65 22.91 5.05
C PHE A 121 12.80 23.48 4.23
N SER A 122 13.57 22.63 3.58
CA SER A 122 14.68 23.01 2.70
C SER A 122 14.45 22.49 1.29
N ASP A 123 14.94 23.23 0.28
CA ASP A 123 14.86 22.80 -1.11
C ASP A 123 15.81 21.63 -1.43
N SER A 124 15.37 20.44 -1.02
CA SER A 124 16.11 19.19 -1.20
C SER A 124 16.25 18.79 -2.68
N MET A 125 15.34 19.26 -3.54
CA MET A 125 15.40 19.01 -4.98
C MET A 125 16.46 19.89 -5.65
N ALA A 126 16.57 21.16 -5.28
CA ALA A 126 17.66 22.02 -5.72
C ALA A 126 19.02 21.44 -5.29
N PHE A 127 19.14 21.00 -4.03
CA PHE A 127 20.34 20.31 -3.55
C PHE A 127 20.67 19.10 -4.45
N ALA A 128 19.73 18.16 -4.63
CA ALA A 128 19.94 16.95 -5.43
C ALA A 128 20.34 17.25 -6.89
N ARG A 129 19.77 18.30 -7.52
CA ARG A 129 20.16 18.72 -8.87
C ARG A 129 21.55 19.35 -8.89
N GLN A 130 21.87 20.22 -7.94
CA GLN A 130 23.14 20.94 -7.88
C GLN A 130 24.32 20.01 -7.63
N ILE A 131 24.15 18.96 -6.82
CA ILE A 131 25.17 17.92 -6.61
C ILE A 131 25.15 16.82 -7.70
N GLY A 132 24.26 16.90 -8.69
CA GLY A 132 24.24 16.02 -9.85
C GLY A 132 23.51 14.68 -9.69
N MET A 133 22.77 14.46 -8.59
CA MET A 133 21.90 13.29 -8.42
C MET A 133 20.70 13.30 -9.37
N MET A 134 20.30 14.49 -9.83
CA MET A 134 19.21 14.67 -10.79
C MET A 134 19.65 15.53 -11.98
N PRO A 135 19.07 15.31 -13.17
CA PRO A 135 19.29 16.20 -14.30
C PRO A 135 18.89 17.64 -13.97
N ALA A 136 19.44 18.63 -14.68
CA ALA A 136 18.99 20.01 -14.54
C ALA A 136 17.51 20.16 -14.94
N GLU A 137 16.80 21.06 -14.25
CA GLU A 137 15.39 21.35 -14.52
C GLU A 137 15.21 21.87 -15.95
N GLY A 138 14.18 21.38 -16.64
CA GLY A 138 13.89 21.73 -18.03
C GLY A 138 14.88 21.16 -19.05
N SER A 139 15.89 20.39 -18.62
CA SER A 139 16.90 19.85 -19.53
C SER A 139 16.36 18.70 -20.40
N PRO A 140 16.95 18.47 -21.59
CA PRO A 140 16.63 17.29 -22.40
C PRO A 140 16.89 15.95 -21.67
N ALA A 141 17.83 15.94 -20.72
CA ALA A 141 18.12 14.76 -19.90
C ALA A 141 16.98 14.45 -18.92
N GLU A 142 16.39 15.48 -18.28
CA GLU A 142 15.20 15.33 -17.44
C GLU A 142 14.02 14.79 -18.24
N ALA A 143 13.74 15.36 -19.42
CA ALA A 143 12.66 14.90 -20.27
C ALA A 143 12.81 13.42 -20.68
N ARG A 144 14.05 12.97 -20.92
CA ARG A 144 14.35 11.55 -21.19
C ARG A 144 14.12 10.67 -19.96
N ALA A 145 14.56 11.12 -18.78
CA ALA A 145 14.33 10.41 -17.52
C ALA A 145 12.83 10.23 -17.25
N PHE A 146 12.01 11.28 -17.42
CA PHE A 146 10.56 11.19 -17.29
C PHE A 146 9.91 10.26 -18.30
N LYS A 147 10.37 10.26 -19.57
CA LYS A 147 9.88 9.28 -20.57
C LYS A 147 10.18 7.85 -20.16
N LEU A 148 11.37 7.57 -19.65
CA LEU A 148 11.76 6.24 -19.18
C LEU A 148 10.93 5.82 -17.97
N PHE A 149 10.80 6.70 -16.98
CA PHE A 149 9.95 6.48 -15.81
C PHE A 149 8.51 6.18 -16.21
N ASN A 150 7.92 7.00 -17.09
CA ASN A 150 6.55 6.80 -17.59
C ASN A 150 6.38 5.47 -18.32
N ARG A 151 7.39 5.03 -19.09
CA ARG A 151 7.36 3.73 -19.76
C ARG A 151 7.36 2.60 -18.73
N ALA A 152 8.23 2.66 -17.72
CA ALA A 152 8.28 1.67 -16.65
C ALA A 152 6.95 1.62 -15.88
N SER A 153 6.37 2.76 -15.51
CA SER A 153 5.08 2.83 -14.82
C SER A 153 3.93 2.25 -15.65
N ARG A 154 3.87 2.53 -16.96
CA ARG A 154 2.86 1.96 -17.86
C ARG A 154 2.98 0.44 -17.98
N VAL A 155 4.21 -0.08 -18.08
CA VAL A 155 4.47 -1.53 -18.13
C VAL A 155 4.07 -2.20 -16.82
N GLY A 156 4.51 -1.67 -15.68
CA GLY A 156 4.14 -2.20 -14.36
C GLY A 156 2.64 -2.22 -14.13
N THR A 157 1.93 -1.15 -14.52
CA THR A 157 0.46 -1.07 -14.38
C THR A 157 -0.24 -2.10 -15.26
N LYS A 158 0.19 -2.28 -16.53
CA LYS A 158 -0.42 -3.26 -17.45
C LYS A 158 -0.17 -4.72 -17.07
N LEU A 159 0.94 -4.99 -16.38
CA LEU A 159 1.29 -6.32 -15.87
C LEU A 159 0.58 -6.66 -14.56
N GLY A 160 0.22 -5.66 -13.74
CA GLY A 160 -0.44 -5.85 -12.46
C GLY A 160 -1.89 -6.31 -12.58
N ALA A 161 -2.72 -5.57 -13.32
CA ALA A 161 -4.12 -5.91 -13.56
C ALA A 161 -4.71 -5.24 -14.82
N ALA A 162 -5.86 -5.76 -15.28
CA ALA A 162 -6.71 -5.14 -16.27
C ALA A 162 -7.44 -3.90 -15.72
N ALA A 163 -8.04 -3.11 -16.62
CA ALA A 163 -8.98 -2.08 -16.21
C ALA A 163 -10.24 -2.72 -15.59
N PRO A 164 -10.94 -2.01 -14.67
CA PRO A 164 -12.19 -2.51 -14.11
C PRO A 164 -13.25 -2.67 -15.21
N GLU A 165 -13.96 -3.79 -15.18
CA GLU A 165 -15.08 -4.13 -16.05
C GLU A 165 -16.35 -4.23 -15.19
N GLU A 166 -17.43 -3.57 -15.60
CA GLU A 166 -18.72 -3.67 -14.88
C GLU A 166 -19.44 -4.95 -15.29
N ILE A 167 -19.71 -5.83 -14.33
CA ILE A 167 -20.31 -7.16 -14.56
C ILE A 167 -21.78 -7.23 -14.16
N ALA A 168 -22.22 -6.31 -13.30
CA ALA A 168 -23.60 -6.07 -12.91
C ALA A 168 -23.73 -4.64 -12.38
N ASP A 169 -24.96 -4.16 -12.17
CA ASP A 169 -25.18 -2.81 -11.64
C ASP A 169 -24.46 -2.62 -10.30
N GLY A 170 -23.57 -1.63 -10.26
CA GLY A 170 -22.77 -1.33 -9.08
C GLY A 170 -21.68 -2.37 -8.74
N VAL A 171 -21.32 -3.26 -9.67
CA VAL A 171 -20.35 -4.33 -9.44
C VAL A 171 -19.30 -4.36 -10.55
N TRP A 172 -18.05 -4.11 -10.19
CA TRP A 172 -16.91 -4.19 -11.12
C TRP A 172 -15.97 -5.34 -10.75
N ILE A 173 -15.35 -5.92 -11.76
CA ILE A 173 -14.26 -6.89 -11.60
C ILE A 173 -12.94 -6.30 -12.10
N ILE A 174 -11.86 -6.57 -11.37
CA ILE A 174 -10.49 -6.29 -11.77
C ILE A 174 -9.75 -7.62 -11.84
N ARG A 175 -9.25 -7.94 -13.04
CA ARG A 175 -8.52 -9.18 -13.30
C ARG A 175 -7.01 -8.98 -13.30
N GLY A 176 -6.28 -9.68 -12.45
CA GLY A 176 -4.83 -9.58 -12.30
C GLY A 176 -4.10 -10.92 -12.38
N GLY A 177 -2.77 -10.84 -12.32
CA GLY A 177 -1.89 -11.99 -12.52
C GLY A 177 -1.43 -12.14 -13.97
N PHE A 178 -0.12 -12.31 -14.16
CA PHE A 178 0.49 -12.49 -15.48
C PHE A 178 0.77 -13.97 -15.74
N PRO A 179 0.57 -14.50 -16.96
CA PRO A 179 0.04 -13.82 -18.16
C PRO A 179 -1.48 -13.93 -18.34
N GLN A 180 -2.14 -14.84 -17.63
CA GLN A 180 -3.53 -15.25 -17.91
C GLN A 180 -4.60 -14.33 -17.33
N ARG A 181 -4.25 -13.46 -16.37
CA ARG A 181 -5.18 -12.60 -15.63
C ARG A 181 -6.31 -13.39 -14.96
N ALA A 182 -5.92 -14.44 -14.26
CA ALA A 182 -6.87 -15.35 -13.61
C ALA A 182 -7.33 -14.86 -12.24
N MET A 183 -6.68 -13.89 -11.60
CA MET A 183 -7.03 -13.46 -10.23
C MET A 183 -8.13 -12.41 -10.27
N ASN A 184 -9.26 -12.64 -9.60
CA ASN A 184 -10.39 -11.73 -9.59
C ASN A 184 -10.47 -10.93 -8.28
N VAL A 185 -10.63 -9.62 -8.40
CA VAL A 185 -10.97 -8.72 -7.29
C VAL A 185 -12.26 -7.99 -7.66
N TYR A 186 -13.20 -7.90 -6.74
CA TYR A 186 -14.49 -7.26 -6.97
C TYR A 186 -14.56 -5.91 -6.26
N LEU A 187 -15.15 -4.92 -6.93
CA LEU A 187 -15.52 -3.62 -6.35
C LEU A 187 -17.04 -3.53 -6.35
N LEU A 188 -17.63 -3.33 -5.18
CA LEU A 188 -19.07 -3.24 -4.99
C LEU A 188 -19.44 -1.83 -4.58
N ARG A 189 -20.47 -1.23 -5.18
CA ARG A 189 -20.96 0.09 -4.79
C ARG A 189 -21.33 0.09 -3.30
N ASP A 190 -20.74 1.02 -2.54
CA ASP A 190 -20.95 1.15 -1.08
C ASP A 190 -21.02 2.64 -0.72
N GLY A 191 -22.25 3.17 -0.56
CA GLY A 191 -22.49 4.60 -0.46
C GLY A 191 -21.95 5.36 -1.69
N ASP A 192 -21.19 6.43 -1.43
CA ASP A 192 -20.53 7.22 -2.49
C ASP A 192 -19.26 6.57 -3.04
N GLY A 193 -18.78 5.49 -2.42
CA GLY A 193 -17.54 4.79 -2.77
C GLY A 193 -17.76 3.35 -3.21
N VAL A 194 -16.74 2.51 -2.98
CA VAL A 194 -16.80 1.07 -3.23
C VAL A 194 -16.17 0.24 -2.10
N LEU A 195 -16.76 -0.91 -1.83
CA LEU A 195 -16.19 -1.99 -1.04
C LEU A 195 -15.37 -2.91 -1.93
N VAL A 196 -14.24 -3.39 -1.43
CA VAL A 196 -13.45 -4.43 -2.12
C VAL A 196 -13.84 -5.81 -1.57
N PHE A 197 -14.27 -6.73 -2.42
CA PHE A 197 -14.50 -8.12 -2.06
C PHE A 197 -13.46 -9.02 -2.74
N ASP A 198 -12.76 -9.81 -1.93
CA ASP A 198 -11.48 -10.45 -2.24
C ASP A 198 -10.37 -9.47 -2.63
N GLY A 199 -9.13 -9.86 -2.32
CA GLY A 199 -7.96 -9.01 -2.46
C GLY A 199 -6.98 -9.45 -3.53
N GLY A 200 -7.19 -10.57 -4.22
CA GLY A 200 -6.27 -11.00 -5.28
C GLY A 200 -4.81 -11.09 -4.80
N ILE A 201 -3.87 -10.81 -5.71
CA ILE A 201 -2.42 -10.85 -5.43
C ILE A 201 -1.85 -9.46 -5.14
N LYS A 202 -0.75 -9.37 -4.38
CA LYS A 202 -0.02 -8.14 -4.03
C LYS A 202 0.27 -7.21 -5.21
N ALA A 203 0.54 -7.76 -6.39
CA ALA A 203 0.81 -6.95 -7.59
C ALA A 203 -0.40 -6.09 -8.03
N MET A 204 -1.61 -6.41 -7.57
CA MET A 204 -2.85 -5.72 -7.93
C MET A 204 -3.12 -4.47 -7.08
N THR A 205 -2.40 -4.24 -5.97
CA THR A 205 -2.71 -3.17 -4.99
C THR A 205 -2.89 -1.82 -5.65
N LYS A 206 -1.95 -1.42 -6.52
CA LYS A 206 -2.00 -0.12 -7.19
C LYS A 206 -3.17 0.01 -8.16
N ALA A 207 -3.51 -1.08 -8.86
CA ALA A 207 -4.60 -1.07 -9.84
C ALA A 207 -5.96 -0.98 -9.14
N VAL A 208 -6.14 -1.76 -8.06
CA VAL A 208 -7.36 -1.74 -7.24
C VAL A 208 -7.51 -0.39 -6.54
N ALA A 209 -6.46 0.14 -5.91
CA ALA A 209 -6.50 1.47 -5.28
C ALA A 209 -6.86 2.58 -6.28
N ALA A 210 -6.28 2.54 -7.50
CA ALA A 210 -6.59 3.53 -8.54
C ALA A 210 -8.04 3.41 -9.06
N ALA A 211 -8.56 2.18 -9.20
CA ALA A 211 -9.95 1.96 -9.60
C ALA A 211 -10.91 2.43 -8.51
N GLY A 212 -10.67 2.05 -7.25
CA GLY A 212 -11.45 2.51 -6.11
C GLY A 212 -11.47 4.03 -6.00
N ALA A 213 -10.33 4.71 -6.12
CA ALA A 213 -10.26 6.17 -6.11
C ALA A 213 -11.12 6.83 -7.22
N ARG A 214 -11.18 6.23 -8.42
CA ARG A 214 -12.02 6.72 -9.53
C ARG A 214 -13.52 6.45 -9.31
N LEU A 215 -13.84 5.47 -8.49
CA LEU A 215 -15.20 5.05 -8.17
C LEU A 215 -15.72 5.66 -6.86
N GLY A 216 -15.02 6.66 -6.29
CA GLY A 216 -15.44 7.39 -5.09
C GLY A 216 -14.64 7.09 -3.82
N GLY A 217 -13.60 6.26 -3.91
CA GLY A 217 -12.78 5.82 -2.78
C GLY A 217 -13.16 4.41 -2.30
N ILE A 218 -12.22 3.74 -1.63
CA ILE A 218 -12.46 2.41 -1.05
C ILE A 218 -12.92 2.60 0.40
N THR A 219 -14.08 2.06 0.75
CA THR A 219 -14.66 2.16 2.10
C THR A 219 -14.02 1.16 3.06
N ARG A 220 -13.99 -0.11 2.66
CA ARG A 220 -13.41 -1.24 3.38
C ARG A 220 -13.10 -2.40 2.42
N LEU A 221 -12.34 -3.37 2.91
CA LEU A 221 -12.11 -4.64 2.22
C LEU A 221 -12.73 -5.79 3.02
N VAL A 222 -13.40 -6.70 2.34
CA VAL A 222 -13.90 -7.96 2.90
C VAL A 222 -13.20 -9.11 2.18
N LEU A 223 -12.45 -9.92 2.93
CA LEU A 223 -11.84 -11.14 2.42
C LEU A 223 -12.92 -12.21 2.24
N GLY A 224 -12.99 -12.80 1.05
CA GLY A 224 -13.75 -14.01 0.81
C GLY A 224 -13.12 -15.20 1.53
N HIS A 225 -11.79 -15.24 1.59
CA HIS A 225 -10.98 -16.05 2.53
C HIS A 225 -9.52 -15.58 2.55
N GLU A 226 -8.66 -16.25 3.30
CA GLU A 226 -7.37 -15.71 3.76
C GLU A 226 -6.14 -16.15 2.98
N HIS A 227 -6.30 -16.95 1.91
CA HIS A 227 -5.16 -17.44 1.14
C HIS A 227 -4.35 -16.29 0.52
N PRO A 228 -3.03 -16.50 0.28
CA PRO A 228 -2.12 -15.47 -0.25
C PRO A 228 -2.59 -14.74 -1.52
N ASP A 229 -3.33 -15.44 -2.38
CA ASP A 229 -3.90 -14.93 -3.62
C ASP A 229 -5.30 -14.30 -3.46
N HIS A 230 -5.78 -14.18 -2.23
CA HIS A 230 -7.03 -13.49 -1.88
C HIS A 230 -6.81 -12.39 -0.83
N ARG A 231 -5.78 -12.48 0.00
CA ARG A 231 -5.40 -11.39 0.92
C ARG A 231 -4.34 -10.44 0.36
N GLY A 232 -3.84 -10.70 -0.85
CA GLY A 232 -2.60 -10.12 -1.36
C GLY A 232 -2.52 -8.59 -1.35
N ILE A 233 -3.62 -7.90 -1.63
CA ILE A 233 -3.63 -6.43 -1.58
C ILE A 233 -3.96 -5.82 -0.22
N ALA A 234 -4.51 -6.62 0.71
CA ALA A 234 -5.13 -6.10 1.93
C ALA A 234 -4.19 -5.24 2.79
N PRO A 235 -2.93 -5.66 3.09
CA PRO A 235 -1.99 -4.80 3.82
C PRO A 235 -1.63 -3.49 3.11
N GLY A 236 -1.72 -3.47 1.78
CA GLY A 236 -1.27 -2.35 0.95
C GLY A 236 -2.35 -1.29 0.64
N LEU A 237 -3.62 -1.55 0.96
CA LEU A 237 -4.71 -0.60 0.65
C LEU A 237 -4.92 0.47 1.73
N GLY A 238 -4.55 0.20 2.99
CA GLY A 238 -4.70 1.16 4.09
C GLY A 238 -6.17 1.45 4.48
N VAL A 239 -7.08 0.50 4.22
CA VAL A 239 -8.50 0.57 4.61
C VAL A 239 -8.83 -0.51 5.64
N PRO A 240 -9.91 -0.37 6.45
CA PRO A 240 -10.36 -1.42 7.35
C PRO A 240 -10.61 -2.75 6.61
N VAL A 241 -10.08 -3.85 7.16
CA VAL A 241 -10.21 -5.20 6.59
C VAL A 241 -11.10 -6.06 7.47
N TYR A 242 -12.04 -6.76 6.84
CA TYR A 242 -12.98 -7.68 7.47
C TYR A 242 -12.83 -9.06 6.86
N CYS A 243 -13.13 -10.10 7.63
CA CYS A 243 -13.21 -11.49 7.18
C CYS A 243 -14.22 -12.23 8.06
N HIS A 244 -14.44 -13.51 7.80
CA HIS A 244 -15.19 -14.35 8.75
C HIS A 244 -14.37 -14.58 10.03
N ALA A 245 -15.05 -14.82 11.16
CA ALA A 245 -14.39 -15.05 12.44
C ALA A 245 -13.40 -16.24 12.40
N ASP A 246 -13.79 -17.32 11.74
CA ASP A 246 -12.96 -18.53 11.61
C ASP A 246 -11.74 -18.36 10.70
N GLY A 247 -11.70 -17.30 9.90
CA GLY A 247 -10.55 -16.96 9.06
C GLY A 247 -9.59 -15.98 9.71
N LYS A 248 -10.01 -15.27 10.77
CA LYS A 248 -9.24 -14.16 11.35
C LYS A 248 -7.79 -14.53 11.70
N ALA A 249 -7.59 -15.69 12.34
CA ALA A 249 -6.26 -16.13 12.75
C ALA A 249 -5.32 -16.28 11.55
N ASP A 250 -5.82 -16.81 10.44
CA ASP A 250 -5.05 -17.05 9.22
C ASP A 250 -4.74 -15.74 8.49
N ALA A 251 -5.71 -14.81 8.45
CA ALA A 251 -5.50 -13.47 7.90
C ALA A 251 -4.39 -12.70 8.63
N GLU A 252 -4.34 -12.84 9.97
CA GLU A 252 -3.37 -12.19 10.85
C GLU A 252 -2.03 -12.96 10.93
N THR A 253 -1.92 -14.12 10.27
CA THR A 253 -0.72 -14.96 10.30
C THR A 253 -0.34 -15.52 8.92
N ASP A 254 -0.37 -16.84 8.72
CA ASP A 254 0.25 -17.55 7.59
C ASP A 254 -0.64 -17.61 6.33
N GLY A 255 -1.87 -17.12 6.39
CA GLY A 255 -2.81 -17.16 5.27
C GLY A 255 -3.23 -18.59 4.94
N GLY A 256 -3.33 -19.47 5.94
CA GLY A 256 -3.78 -20.85 5.76
C GLY A 256 -2.69 -21.80 5.27
N GLU A 257 -1.42 -21.38 5.23
CA GLU A 257 -0.31 -22.23 4.75
C GLU A 257 -0.21 -23.55 5.52
N HIS A 258 -0.51 -23.55 6.82
CA HIS A 258 -0.42 -24.72 7.70
C HIS A 258 -1.34 -25.89 7.32
N TYR A 259 -2.43 -25.66 6.57
CA TYR A 259 -3.32 -26.73 6.10
C TYR A 259 -3.16 -27.05 4.60
N ILE A 260 -2.22 -26.41 3.89
CA ILE A 260 -1.91 -26.75 2.49
C ILE A 260 -1.17 -28.09 2.41
N ASP A 261 -1.73 -29.02 1.66
CA ASP A 261 -1.13 -30.33 1.42
C ASP A 261 -0.38 -30.38 0.10
N TRP A 262 0.89 -29.95 0.16
CA TRP A 262 1.81 -29.95 -0.99
C TRP A 262 2.03 -31.34 -1.59
N SER A 263 1.77 -32.42 -0.85
CA SER A 263 1.97 -33.78 -1.35
C SER A 263 1.02 -34.15 -2.48
N LYS A 264 -0.15 -33.50 -2.52
CA LYS A 264 -1.19 -33.68 -3.53
C LYS A 264 -0.92 -32.94 -4.84
N LEU A 265 0.13 -32.10 -4.91
CA LEU A 265 0.52 -31.43 -6.15
C LEU A 265 1.48 -32.29 -6.97
N ARG A 266 1.27 -32.27 -8.29
CA ARG A 266 2.17 -32.92 -9.25
C ARG A 266 3.38 -32.02 -9.53
N GLN A 267 4.49 -32.61 -9.97
CA GLN A 267 5.59 -31.83 -10.53
C GLN A 267 5.22 -31.31 -11.93
N PRO A 268 5.65 -30.08 -12.31
CA PRO A 268 6.51 -29.16 -11.56
C PRO A 268 5.77 -28.25 -10.56
N THR A 269 4.43 -28.26 -10.54
CA THR A 269 3.58 -27.37 -9.71
C THR A 269 3.98 -27.39 -8.24
N ARG A 270 4.25 -28.57 -7.67
CA ARG A 270 4.69 -28.74 -6.27
C ARG A 270 5.94 -27.92 -5.91
N THR A 271 6.85 -27.73 -6.86
CA THR A 271 8.11 -27.00 -6.64
C THR A 271 7.96 -25.50 -6.87
N VAL A 272 7.07 -25.11 -7.79
CA VAL A 272 6.89 -23.72 -8.21
C VAL A 272 5.89 -22.98 -7.30
N MET A 273 4.79 -23.63 -6.94
CA MET A 273 3.67 -23.00 -6.25
C MET A 273 4.01 -22.35 -4.91
N PRO A 274 4.83 -22.96 -4.02
CA PRO A 274 5.20 -22.30 -2.76
C PRO A 274 5.90 -20.94 -2.96
N ARG A 275 6.69 -20.80 -4.03
CA ARG A 275 7.35 -19.51 -4.36
C ARG A 275 6.36 -18.51 -4.92
N LEU A 276 5.40 -18.97 -5.73
CA LEU A 276 4.35 -18.11 -6.29
C LEU A 276 3.45 -17.56 -5.19
N LEU A 277 2.99 -18.40 -4.26
CA LEU A 277 2.15 -17.97 -3.15
C LEU A 277 2.84 -16.90 -2.30
N LYS A 278 4.13 -17.06 -1.97
CA LYS A 278 4.92 -16.03 -1.27
C LYS A 278 5.06 -14.72 -2.06
N MET A 279 5.10 -14.79 -3.39
CA MET A 279 5.16 -13.61 -4.26
C MET A 279 3.80 -12.92 -4.38
N TRP A 280 2.72 -13.69 -4.32
CA TRP A 280 1.34 -13.21 -4.36
C TRP A 280 0.90 -12.61 -3.03
N ASP A 281 1.43 -13.11 -1.91
CA ASP A 281 1.07 -12.67 -0.58
C ASP A 281 1.44 -11.20 -0.33
N GLY A 282 0.49 -10.48 0.26
CA GLY A 282 0.70 -9.15 0.84
C GLY A 282 1.38 -9.22 2.21
N GLY A 283 1.22 -10.35 2.89
CA GLY A 283 1.60 -10.59 4.28
C GLY A 283 0.40 -10.54 5.23
N PRO A 284 0.64 -10.79 6.53
CA PRO A 284 -0.38 -10.65 7.58
C PRO A 284 -1.09 -9.30 7.56
N VAL A 285 -2.39 -9.29 7.83
CA VAL A 285 -3.20 -8.07 7.90
C VAL A 285 -4.04 -8.06 9.18
N GLN A 286 -4.06 -6.92 9.87
CA GLN A 286 -4.89 -6.75 11.06
C GLN A 286 -6.38 -6.68 10.66
N ILE A 287 -7.21 -7.49 11.31
CA ILE A 287 -8.65 -7.54 11.04
C ILE A 287 -9.38 -6.52 11.92
N ALA A 288 -10.06 -5.57 11.29
CA ALA A 288 -10.81 -4.49 11.92
C ALA A 288 -12.15 -4.96 12.50
N GLY A 289 -12.75 -6.01 11.92
CA GLY A 289 -14.00 -6.61 12.37
C GLY A 289 -14.31 -7.89 11.61
N THR A 290 -15.34 -8.60 12.04
CA THR A 290 -15.75 -9.87 11.42
C THR A 290 -17.13 -9.76 10.79
N VAL A 291 -17.38 -10.54 9.75
CA VAL A 291 -18.71 -10.76 9.17
C VAL A 291 -19.17 -12.20 9.41
N ALA A 292 -20.48 -12.41 9.44
CA ALA A 292 -21.13 -13.70 9.66
C ALA A 292 -22.24 -13.95 8.64
N GLU A 293 -22.71 -15.20 8.55
CA GLU A 293 -23.84 -15.55 7.69
C GLU A 293 -25.08 -14.69 7.99
N GLY A 294 -25.66 -14.13 6.93
CA GLY A 294 -26.84 -13.24 6.99
C GLY A 294 -26.53 -11.76 7.20
N ASP A 295 -25.26 -11.37 7.41
CA ASP A 295 -24.89 -9.95 7.43
C ASP A 295 -25.06 -9.30 6.05
N ASP A 296 -25.42 -8.02 6.02
CA ASP A 296 -25.40 -7.20 4.79
C ASP A 296 -24.01 -6.61 4.57
N VAL A 297 -23.47 -6.84 3.38
CA VAL A 297 -22.23 -6.25 2.89
C VAL A 297 -22.50 -5.57 1.55
N ALA A 298 -22.76 -4.26 1.60
CA ALA A 298 -22.98 -3.43 0.41
C ALA A 298 -24.17 -3.93 -0.45
N GLY A 299 -25.27 -4.34 0.20
CA GLY A 299 -26.46 -4.86 -0.47
C GLY A 299 -26.35 -6.33 -0.90
N PHE A 300 -25.37 -7.06 -0.37
CA PHE A 300 -25.23 -8.51 -0.53
C PHE A 300 -25.38 -9.20 0.83
N ASP A 301 -26.10 -10.31 0.86
CA ASP A 301 -26.15 -11.22 1.99
C ASP A 301 -24.86 -12.05 2.04
N VAL A 302 -24.22 -12.09 3.21
CA VAL A 302 -23.08 -12.96 3.46
C VAL A 302 -23.56 -14.41 3.61
N VAL A 303 -22.94 -15.33 2.88
CA VAL A 303 -23.20 -16.77 2.97
C VAL A 303 -21.92 -17.48 3.41
N HIS A 304 -21.91 -18.10 4.59
CA HIS A 304 -20.77 -18.92 5.04
C HIS A 304 -20.69 -20.21 4.21
N ILE A 305 -19.54 -20.43 3.58
CA ILE A 305 -19.26 -21.53 2.64
C ILE A 305 -17.91 -22.19 2.96
N PRO A 306 -17.77 -22.80 4.16
CA PRO A 306 -16.52 -23.40 4.59
C PRO A 306 -16.10 -24.61 3.74
N GLY A 307 -14.86 -25.02 3.90
CA GLY A 307 -14.31 -26.25 3.33
C GLY A 307 -13.02 -26.00 2.57
N HIS A 308 -13.00 -25.06 1.61
CA HIS A 308 -11.73 -24.67 0.99
C HIS A 308 -10.85 -23.90 1.97
N ALA A 309 -11.43 -22.95 2.70
CA ALA A 309 -10.90 -22.39 3.93
C ALA A 309 -11.97 -22.39 5.04
N PRO A 310 -11.61 -22.39 6.34
CA PRO A 310 -12.57 -22.42 7.45
C PRO A 310 -13.51 -21.19 7.45
N GLY A 311 -12.96 -20.01 7.21
CA GLY A 311 -13.66 -18.74 7.20
C GLY A 311 -14.25 -18.33 5.85
N GLN A 312 -14.30 -19.22 4.86
CA GLN A 312 -14.69 -18.78 3.53
C GLN A 312 -16.15 -18.33 3.44
N ILE A 313 -16.38 -17.20 2.79
CA ILE A 313 -17.70 -16.62 2.54
C ILE A 313 -17.95 -16.36 1.05
N ALA A 314 -19.22 -16.34 0.70
CA ALA A 314 -19.74 -15.79 -0.54
C ALA A 314 -20.61 -14.57 -0.25
N LEU A 315 -20.77 -13.72 -1.25
CA LEU A 315 -21.73 -12.63 -1.26
C LEU A 315 -22.84 -12.94 -2.26
N TRP A 316 -24.09 -12.91 -1.79
CA TRP A 316 -25.28 -13.20 -2.59
C TRP A 316 -26.17 -11.96 -2.69
N ARG A 317 -26.60 -11.62 -3.91
CA ARG A 317 -27.58 -10.55 -4.13
C ARG A 317 -28.82 -11.10 -4.82
N ALA A 318 -29.92 -11.15 -4.07
CA ALA A 318 -31.18 -11.74 -4.55
C ALA A 318 -31.80 -10.96 -5.73
N SER A 319 -31.60 -9.64 -5.80
CA SER A 319 -32.27 -8.77 -6.79
C SER A 319 -31.90 -9.10 -8.25
N ASP A 320 -30.67 -9.53 -8.52
CA ASP A 320 -30.17 -9.96 -9.83
C ASP A 320 -29.64 -11.39 -9.84
N ARG A 321 -29.73 -12.09 -8.70
CA ARG A 321 -29.24 -13.46 -8.49
C ARG A 321 -27.75 -13.61 -8.80
N LEU A 322 -26.96 -12.60 -8.43
CA LEU A 322 -25.52 -12.61 -8.55
C LEU A 322 -24.87 -13.24 -7.31
N ALA A 323 -23.98 -14.20 -7.53
CA ALA A 323 -23.15 -14.78 -6.47
C ALA A 323 -21.66 -14.50 -6.71
N LEU A 324 -20.98 -13.88 -5.75
CA LEU A 324 -19.52 -13.75 -5.73
C LEU A 324 -18.99 -14.73 -4.68
N VAL A 325 -18.26 -15.75 -5.09
CA VAL A 325 -18.09 -16.97 -4.26
C VAL A 325 -16.66 -17.28 -3.86
N SER A 326 -15.72 -16.36 -4.11
CA SER A 326 -14.30 -16.60 -3.88
C SER A 326 -13.90 -17.97 -4.45
N ASP A 327 -13.17 -18.80 -3.71
CA ASP A 327 -12.70 -20.11 -4.16
C ASP A 327 -13.68 -21.26 -3.91
N CYS A 328 -15.00 -21.02 -3.91
CA CYS A 328 -15.99 -22.07 -3.66
C CYS A 328 -15.91 -23.19 -4.71
N PHE A 329 -15.65 -22.79 -5.96
CA PHE A 329 -15.35 -23.68 -7.07
C PHE A 329 -14.25 -23.07 -7.95
N TYR A 330 -13.60 -23.90 -8.76
CA TYR A 330 -12.67 -23.46 -9.79
C TYR A 330 -13.24 -23.65 -11.19
N THR A 331 -12.99 -22.68 -12.06
CA THR A 331 -13.10 -22.83 -13.53
C THR A 331 -11.72 -22.93 -14.18
N LEU A 332 -10.64 -22.94 -13.39
CA LEU A 332 -9.25 -23.09 -13.81
C LEU A 332 -8.67 -24.40 -13.26
N ASP A 333 -7.90 -25.12 -14.08
CA ASP A 333 -7.06 -26.22 -13.61
C ASP A 333 -5.67 -25.68 -13.26
N ILE A 334 -5.32 -25.70 -11.98
CA ILE A 334 -4.06 -25.18 -11.45
C ILE A 334 -2.80 -25.91 -11.98
N ASN A 335 -2.92 -27.17 -12.40
CA ASN A 335 -1.76 -27.92 -12.90
C ASN A 335 -1.46 -27.61 -14.38
N THR A 336 -2.49 -27.28 -15.16
CA THR A 336 -2.39 -27.07 -16.61
C THR A 336 -2.62 -25.62 -17.05
N GLY A 337 -3.17 -24.78 -16.17
CA GLY A 337 -3.60 -23.42 -16.47
C GLY A 337 -4.77 -23.36 -17.46
N ARG A 338 -5.50 -24.46 -17.67
CA ARG A 338 -6.63 -24.51 -18.62
C ARG A 338 -7.94 -24.16 -17.94
N HIS A 339 -8.70 -23.30 -18.61
CA HIS A 339 -10.06 -22.95 -18.22
C HIS A 339 -11.01 -24.10 -18.57
N GLY A 340 -12.14 -24.22 -17.87
CA GLY A 340 -13.13 -25.26 -18.09
C GLY A 340 -14.32 -25.15 -17.14
N PRO A 341 -15.18 -26.18 -17.09
CA PRO A 341 -16.37 -26.16 -16.25
C PRO A 341 -16.02 -26.11 -14.76
N ALA A 342 -16.99 -25.71 -13.94
CA ALA A 342 -16.88 -25.69 -12.49
C ALA A 342 -16.44 -27.05 -11.94
N ARG A 343 -15.57 -27.01 -10.94
CA ARG A 343 -15.06 -28.18 -10.21
C ARG A 343 -14.75 -27.81 -8.78
N VAL A 344 -14.78 -28.80 -7.89
CA VAL A 344 -14.32 -28.62 -6.50
C VAL A 344 -12.86 -28.16 -6.51
N PRO A 345 -12.47 -27.22 -5.62
CA PRO A 345 -11.09 -26.75 -5.51
C PRO A 345 -10.08 -27.89 -5.35
N HIS A 346 -8.89 -27.66 -5.88
CA HIS A 346 -7.81 -28.65 -5.90
C HIS A 346 -7.49 -29.12 -4.47
N ARG A 347 -7.37 -30.44 -4.28
CA ARG A 347 -7.25 -31.07 -2.94
C ARG A 347 -6.05 -30.62 -2.10
N ALA A 348 -5.07 -29.99 -2.71
CA ALA A 348 -3.91 -29.42 -2.02
C ALA A 348 -4.26 -28.14 -1.25
N PHE A 349 -5.24 -27.37 -1.72
CA PHE A 349 -5.66 -26.08 -1.16
C PHE A 349 -7.06 -26.18 -0.55
N ASN A 350 -7.57 -27.38 -0.31
CA ASN A 350 -8.94 -27.60 0.11
C ASN A 350 -8.91 -28.33 1.45
N GLN A 351 -9.16 -27.60 2.53
CA GLN A 351 -8.99 -28.04 3.91
C GLN A 351 -9.95 -29.20 4.26
N ASP A 352 -11.24 -29.06 3.95
CA ASP A 352 -12.25 -30.11 4.00
C ASP A 352 -13.00 -30.19 2.67
N ARG A 353 -12.71 -31.26 1.92
CA ARG A 353 -13.28 -31.49 0.59
C ARG A 353 -14.79 -31.73 0.60
N GLU A 354 -15.29 -32.50 1.56
CA GLU A 354 -16.72 -32.84 1.59
C GLU A 354 -17.54 -31.65 2.07
N GLN A 355 -16.99 -30.85 2.99
CA GLN A 355 -17.56 -29.56 3.36
C GLN A 355 -17.55 -28.58 2.17
N ALA A 356 -16.46 -28.52 1.38
CA ALA A 356 -16.42 -27.68 0.18
C ALA A 356 -17.49 -28.10 -0.86
N LYS A 357 -17.72 -29.41 -1.04
CA LYS A 357 -18.83 -29.91 -1.88
C LYS A 357 -20.19 -29.50 -1.33
N ALA A 358 -20.39 -29.58 -0.02
CA ALA A 358 -21.63 -29.11 0.62
C ALA A 358 -21.85 -27.61 0.40
N SER A 359 -20.78 -26.80 0.47
CA SER A 359 -20.79 -25.37 0.18
C SER A 359 -21.13 -25.08 -1.29
N ILE A 360 -20.59 -25.84 -2.25
CA ILE A 360 -20.99 -25.71 -3.67
C ILE A 360 -22.49 -25.99 -3.83
N ARG A 361 -23.02 -27.05 -3.19
CA ARG A 361 -24.47 -27.36 -3.21
C ARG A 361 -25.30 -26.26 -2.55
N LYS A 362 -24.80 -25.66 -1.45
CA LYS A 362 -25.44 -24.52 -0.78
C LYS A 362 -25.59 -23.33 -1.73
N ILE A 363 -24.55 -22.99 -2.50
CA ILE A 363 -24.62 -21.94 -3.52
C ILE A 363 -25.55 -22.32 -4.67
N ALA A 364 -25.51 -23.57 -5.14
CA ALA A 364 -26.41 -24.04 -6.21
C ALA A 364 -27.89 -23.90 -5.82
N ALA A 365 -28.22 -24.15 -4.56
CA ALA A 365 -29.59 -24.04 -4.03
C ALA A 365 -30.14 -22.60 -3.99
N LEU A 366 -29.28 -21.58 -4.07
CA LEU A 366 -29.69 -20.17 -4.24
C LEU A 366 -30.15 -19.85 -5.67
N GLU A 367 -29.95 -20.78 -6.60
CA GLU A 367 -30.28 -20.66 -8.03
C GLU A 367 -29.72 -19.39 -8.70
N PRO A 368 -28.40 -19.15 -8.59
CA PRO A 368 -27.74 -17.97 -9.17
C PRO A 368 -27.96 -17.89 -10.69
N ALA A 369 -28.15 -16.68 -11.21
CA ALA A 369 -28.11 -16.41 -12.65
C ALA A 369 -26.66 -16.38 -13.17
N ALA A 370 -25.73 -15.94 -12.34
CA ALA A 370 -24.29 -15.99 -12.58
C ALA A 370 -23.55 -16.18 -11.25
N ALA A 371 -22.53 -17.05 -11.25
CA ALA A 371 -21.63 -17.23 -10.12
C ALA A 371 -20.19 -16.91 -10.53
N TRP A 372 -19.58 -15.98 -9.82
CA TRP A 372 -18.24 -15.45 -10.09
C TRP A 372 -17.27 -15.88 -9.00
N ALA A 373 -16.26 -16.66 -9.39
CA ALA A 373 -15.25 -17.19 -8.47
C ALA A 373 -14.07 -16.21 -8.29
N GLY A 374 -13.25 -16.45 -7.29
CA GLY A 374 -12.00 -15.72 -7.05
C GLY A 374 -10.98 -15.89 -8.18
N HIS A 375 -11.17 -16.92 -9.02
CA HIS A 375 -10.34 -17.14 -10.21
C HIS A 375 -11.13 -17.30 -11.51
N ALA A 376 -10.52 -16.83 -12.59
CA ALA A 376 -10.86 -17.09 -13.98
C ALA A 376 -12.30 -16.69 -14.36
N ASP A 377 -13.02 -17.58 -15.03
CA ASP A 377 -14.29 -17.30 -15.68
C ASP A 377 -15.47 -17.55 -14.73
N PRO A 378 -16.57 -16.80 -14.87
CA PRO A 378 -17.81 -17.09 -14.17
C PRO A 378 -18.47 -18.36 -14.71
N VAL A 379 -19.36 -18.93 -13.89
CA VAL A 379 -20.34 -19.91 -14.34
C VAL A 379 -21.62 -19.16 -14.68
N THR A 380 -22.08 -19.32 -15.93
CA THR A 380 -23.30 -18.72 -16.47
C THR A 380 -24.14 -19.78 -17.19
N GLY A 381 -25.39 -19.45 -17.56
CA GLY A 381 -26.33 -20.40 -18.15
C GLY A 381 -27.05 -21.22 -17.08
N ASP A 382 -27.03 -22.54 -17.18
CA ASP A 382 -27.57 -23.42 -16.14
C ASP A 382 -26.57 -23.55 -14.99
N VAL A 383 -26.48 -22.51 -14.15
CA VAL A 383 -25.48 -22.44 -13.08
C VAL A 383 -25.74 -23.52 -12.03
N LYS A 384 -27.00 -23.74 -11.67
CA LYS A 384 -27.40 -24.75 -10.68
C LYS A 384 -26.91 -26.14 -11.08
N ALA A 385 -27.27 -26.61 -12.28
CA ALA A 385 -26.87 -27.94 -12.73
C ALA A 385 -25.34 -28.09 -12.85
N GLN A 386 -24.65 -27.04 -13.29
CA GLN A 386 -23.18 -27.05 -13.37
C GLN A 386 -22.52 -27.16 -11.99
N LEU A 387 -23.04 -26.46 -10.98
CA LEU A 387 -22.51 -26.53 -9.60
C LEU A 387 -22.85 -27.87 -8.93
N GLU A 388 -24.08 -28.37 -9.10
CA GLU A 388 -24.47 -29.71 -8.62
C GLU A 388 -23.56 -30.78 -9.24
N HIS A 389 -23.35 -30.72 -10.56
CA HIS A 389 -22.44 -31.63 -11.26
C HIS A 389 -20.99 -31.53 -10.74
N ALA A 390 -20.50 -30.31 -10.47
CA ALA A 390 -19.17 -30.10 -9.92
C ALA A 390 -19.00 -30.76 -8.54
N ALA A 391 -20.01 -30.65 -7.68
CA ALA A 391 -20.00 -31.24 -6.34
C ALA A 391 -20.02 -32.78 -6.36
N ASP A 392 -20.60 -33.38 -7.40
CA ASP A 392 -20.79 -34.83 -7.51
C ASP A 392 -19.63 -35.56 -8.20
N THR A 393 -18.91 -34.92 -9.14
CA THR A 393 -18.04 -35.63 -10.08
C THR A 393 -16.52 -35.56 -9.81
N THR A 394 -16.09 -35.01 -8.67
CA THR A 394 -14.64 -34.80 -8.40
C THR A 394 -14.10 -35.44 -7.11
#